data_AF-A0A2M9ZRE8-F1
#
_entry.id   AF-A0A2M9ZRE8-F1
#
_cell.length_a   1.000
_cell.length_b   1.000
_cell.length_c   1.000
_cell.angle_alpha   90.00
_cell.angle_beta   90.00
_cell.angle_gamma   90.00
#
_symmetry.space_group_name_H-M   'P 1'
#
loop_
_entity.id
_entity.type
_entity.pdbx_description
1 polymer ?
#
loop_
_entity_poly.entity_id
_entity_poly.type
_entity_poly.pdbx_seq_one_letter_code
_entity_poly.pdbx_strand_id
1 'polypeptide(L)'
;MRKKFFPVTLVSILLAVACQSETDESHTKLLSSLSGENRSSRFESSNLLLQSLEGSQPVQRIKVLTHNLYFLPSAISNWAQSTRAGYIAQADYIKNQDVIVFEETFDTNARAILLSGIQSQYPYQTDVIGRTTEGWDATLGNYRPASITNGGVTIVSKWPIEEKIQFIYDAGCGSDWFSNKGFAYVRLNVNGARVHVIGTHAQAADSACSDKGVSVRRNQFDNIRSFVQSKGIPSDELLLIAGDLNVIKGTTEYQDMIGRLGVNEPKYAGVQNSWDTKSNRIASFNYPNDPAEYLDYVFVSSDHGQPALWQNLAYDPISAKNWSAGGYTGYEYSDHFPVYGFVYANVNTPTASAHKRSYDNVSFTSVATGKKIQADPSTSNGWLKVSAASESPFTRFNLLRESDPDSNPSCLTSGVIRIEPANYFNYFWNWWLGGGGGNYAYYPKSNDGSDRLEILNLDGGCLQDGSRVAFKDYDTFWRKYHYLTVWDGGSWNEYLYLWMKSIGNRETFILHLDSEPPKNWAADLIYE
;
A
#
# COMPACT_ATOMS: atom_id res chain seq x y z
N MET A 1 12.77 -29.27 -6.54
CA MET A 1 14.05 -29.64 -7.19
C MET A 1 15.21 -29.14 -6.34
N ARG A 2 16.27 -29.94 -6.23
CA ARG A 2 17.38 -29.82 -5.26
C ARG A 2 18.18 -28.50 -5.42
N LYS A 3 18.36 -27.73 -4.33
CA LYS A 3 19.26 -26.56 -4.26
C LYS A 3 20.67 -27.00 -3.86
N LYS A 4 21.68 -26.54 -4.62
CA LYS A 4 23.11 -26.62 -4.28
C LYS A 4 23.54 -25.31 -3.61
N PHE A 5 24.27 -25.43 -2.51
CA PHE A 5 24.93 -24.34 -1.78
C PHE A 5 26.25 -23.94 -2.45
N PHE A 6 26.58 -22.65 -2.44
CA PHE A 6 27.96 -22.14 -2.46
C PHE A 6 28.06 -20.90 -1.55
N PRO A 7 29.20 -20.68 -0.86
CA PRO A 7 29.31 -19.76 0.26
C PRO A 7 29.70 -18.33 -0.16
N VAL A 8 29.26 -17.36 0.65
CA VAL A 8 29.56 -15.93 0.56
C VAL A 8 30.90 -15.65 1.26
N THR A 9 31.76 -14.85 0.64
CA THR A 9 32.99 -14.31 1.25
C THR A 9 32.77 -12.83 1.60
N LEU A 10 33.06 -12.47 2.86
CA LEU A 10 33.10 -11.10 3.38
C LEU A 10 34.25 -10.31 2.74
N VAL A 11 34.01 -9.05 2.39
CA VAL A 11 35.06 -8.03 2.27
C VAL A 11 34.60 -6.78 3.03
N SER A 12 35.36 -6.45 4.07
CA SER A 12 35.27 -5.19 4.82
C SER A 12 36.24 -4.20 4.22
N ILE A 13 35.82 -2.96 3.98
CA ILE A 13 36.72 -1.83 3.72
C ILE A 13 36.31 -0.66 4.59
N LEU A 14 37.20 -0.29 5.51
CA LEU A 14 37.24 1.01 6.17
C LEU A 14 37.76 2.06 5.18
N LEU A 15 37.19 3.26 5.24
CA LEU A 15 37.94 4.50 4.99
C LEU A 15 37.35 5.65 5.81
N ALA A 16 38.22 6.26 6.60
CA ALA A 16 38.02 7.50 7.33
C ALA A 16 38.81 8.63 6.65
N VAL A 17 38.65 9.87 7.16
CA VAL A 17 39.37 11.13 6.85
C VAL A 17 38.67 11.97 5.77
N ALA A 18 38.38 13.28 5.89
CA ALA A 18 38.61 14.30 6.92
C ALA A 18 37.57 15.44 6.80
N CYS A 19 37.39 16.16 7.91
CA CYS A 19 36.80 17.50 7.99
C CYS A 19 37.66 18.55 7.27
N GLN A 20 37.01 19.50 6.60
CA GLN A 20 37.50 20.88 6.46
C GLN A 20 36.30 21.83 6.51
N SER A 21 36.41 22.81 7.40
CA SER A 21 35.51 23.92 7.63
C SER A 21 35.89 25.10 6.76
N GLU A 22 34.95 25.70 6.04
CA GLU A 22 35.05 27.10 5.61
C GLU A 22 33.70 27.79 5.83
N THR A 23 33.79 28.88 6.57
CA THR A 23 32.78 29.91 6.84
C THR A 23 32.67 30.84 5.64
N ASP A 24 31.45 31.28 5.29
CA ASP A 24 31.30 32.67 4.83
C ASP A 24 29.89 33.23 5.09
N GLU A 25 29.86 34.34 5.81
CA GLU A 25 28.72 35.20 6.04
C GLU A 25 28.67 36.26 4.92
N SER A 26 27.52 36.44 4.28
CA SER A 26 26.90 37.77 4.13
C SER A 26 25.63 37.65 3.30
N HIS A 27 24.58 38.34 3.73
CA HIS A 27 23.79 39.26 2.92
C HIS A 27 22.57 39.71 3.72
N THR A 28 22.70 40.83 4.42
CA THR A 28 21.58 41.62 4.90
C THR A 28 21.75 43.03 4.36
N LYS A 29 20.83 43.44 3.49
CA LYS A 29 20.34 44.82 3.29
C LYS A 29 19.51 44.85 2.02
N LEU A 30 18.19 44.92 2.15
CA LEU A 30 17.39 45.95 1.50
C LEU A 30 15.98 45.94 2.09
N LEU A 31 15.43 47.14 2.24
CA LEU A 31 14.03 47.51 2.55
C LEU A 31 13.81 48.11 3.94
N SER A 32 14.33 49.34 4.09
CA SER A 32 13.77 50.38 4.95
C SER A 32 13.09 51.44 4.08
N SER A 33 11.78 51.36 3.92
CA SER A 33 10.90 52.52 3.73
C SER A 33 9.46 52.05 3.65
N LEU A 34 8.64 52.48 4.61
CA LEU A 34 7.19 52.76 4.54
C LEU A 34 6.65 52.70 5.99
N SER A 35 6.66 53.86 6.64
CA SER A 35 5.66 54.28 7.63
C SER A 35 4.26 54.18 7.01
N GLY A 36 3.16 53.87 7.67
CA GLY A 36 2.84 53.64 9.07
C GLY A 36 1.34 53.27 9.14
N GLU A 37 0.89 52.94 10.35
CA GLU A 37 -0.50 52.63 10.74
C GLU A 37 -1.04 51.21 10.44
N ASN A 38 -1.64 50.62 11.48
CA ASN A 38 -2.38 49.35 11.53
C ASN A 38 -1.65 47.98 11.54
N ARG A 39 -0.43 47.90 12.10
CA ARG A 39 0.20 46.60 12.41
C ARG A 39 -0.15 46.05 13.81
N SER A 40 -0.33 46.90 14.83
CA SER A 40 -0.53 46.44 16.21
C SER A 40 -1.89 45.75 16.43
N SER A 41 -2.99 46.30 15.92
CA SER A 41 -4.33 45.71 16.09
C SER A 41 -4.54 44.42 15.28
N ARG A 42 -3.90 44.31 14.11
CA ARG A 42 -3.89 43.06 13.32
C ARG A 42 -3.04 41.98 13.98
N PHE A 43 -1.88 42.31 14.55
CA PHE A 43 -1.06 41.32 15.26
C PHE A 43 -1.72 40.82 16.55
N GLU A 44 -2.40 41.69 17.30
CA GLU A 44 -3.18 41.25 18.48
C GLU A 44 -4.40 40.41 18.08
N SER A 45 -5.12 40.77 17.01
CA SER A 45 -6.25 39.97 16.52
C SER A 45 -5.80 38.61 15.97
N SER A 46 -4.66 38.55 15.29
CA SER A 46 -4.05 37.30 14.83
C SER A 46 -3.57 36.44 16.00
N ASN A 47 -2.96 37.04 17.02
CA ASN A 47 -2.51 36.33 18.23
C ASN A 47 -3.69 35.84 19.09
N LEU A 48 -4.78 36.60 19.16
CA LEU A 48 -6.03 36.18 19.81
C LEU A 48 -6.74 35.08 19.02
N LEU A 49 -6.69 35.11 17.68
CA LEU A 49 -7.22 34.05 16.83
C LEU A 49 -6.36 32.77 16.94
N LEU A 50 -5.02 32.90 16.96
CA LEU A 50 -4.08 31.80 17.21
C LEU A 50 -4.23 31.23 18.63
N GLN A 51 -4.42 32.06 19.66
CA GLN A 51 -4.73 31.61 21.02
C GLN A 51 -6.10 30.94 21.13
N SER A 52 -7.10 31.38 20.36
CA SER A 52 -8.41 30.70 20.30
C SER A 52 -8.35 29.35 19.56
N LEU A 53 -7.41 29.21 18.62
CA LEU A 53 -7.13 27.96 17.93
C LEU A 53 -6.24 27.02 18.75
N GLU A 54 -5.46 27.52 19.71
CA GLU A 54 -4.72 26.70 20.69
C GLU A 54 -5.61 26.21 21.86
N GLY A 55 -6.85 26.71 21.96
CA GLY A 55 -7.81 26.36 23.01
C GLY A 55 -8.65 25.09 22.77
N SER A 56 -8.55 24.45 21.60
CA SER A 56 -9.17 23.13 21.40
C SER A 56 -8.34 22.09 22.13
N GLN A 57 -8.96 21.30 23.01
CA GLN A 57 -8.29 20.22 23.75
C GLN A 57 -7.37 19.41 22.80
N PRO A 58 -6.07 19.19 23.13
CA PRO A 58 -5.13 18.45 22.28
C PRO A 58 -5.66 17.11 21.77
N VAL A 59 -6.53 16.50 22.59
CA VAL A 59 -7.27 15.26 22.34
C VAL A 59 -8.19 15.33 21.11
N GLN A 60 -8.72 16.51 20.76
CA GLN A 60 -9.61 16.72 19.61
C GLN A 60 -8.89 16.76 18.25
N ARG A 61 -7.55 16.74 18.21
CA ARG A 61 -6.78 16.85 16.96
C ARG A 61 -5.82 15.69 16.70
N ILE A 62 -5.83 14.65 17.52
CA ILE A 62 -4.92 13.53 17.34
C ILE A 62 -5.15 12.84 15.99
N LYS A 63 -4.06 12.55 15.29
CA LYS A 63 -4.03 11.83 14.02
C LYS A 63 -3.32 10.50 14.19
N VAL A 64 -4.00 9.43 13.85
CA VAL A 64 -3.49 8.07 13.96
C VAL A 64 -3.46 7.43 12.59
N LEU A 65 -2.46 6.59 12.36
CA LEU A 65 -2.40 5.71 11.19
C LEU A 65 -2.21 4.27 11.68
N THR A 66 -2.88 3.32 11.05
CA THR A 66 -2.60 1.89 11.20
C THR A 66 -2.27 1.29 9.83
N HIS A 67 -1.30 0.38 9.75
CA HIS A 67 -0.91 -0.23 8.49
C HIS A 67 -0.20 -1.58 8.70
N ASN A 68 -0.87 -2.65 8.30
CA ASN A 68 -0.23 -3.96 8.10
C ASN A 68 0.79 -3.87 6.97
N LEU A 69 2.08 -4.05 7.28
CA LEU A 69 3.19 -3.84 6.35
C LEU A 69 3.64 -5.08 5.60
N TYR A 70 3.08 -6.25 5.91
CA TYR A 70 3.44 -7.51 5.26
C TYR A 70 4.95 -7.79 5.28
N PHE A 71 5.66 -7.45 6.38
CA PHE A 71 7.08 -7.78 6.55
C PHE A 71 7.23 -9.21 7.10
N LEU A 72 6.71 -10.19 6.34
CA LEU A 72 6.85 -11.60 6.67
C LEU A 72 8.31 -11.98 6.95
N PRO A 73 8.59 -12.95 7.82
CA PRO A 73 9.96 -13.40 8.06
C PRO A 73 10.67 -13.81 6.76
N SER A 74 11.78 -13.13 6.43
CA SER A 74 12.51 -13.35 5.17
C SER A 74 13.02 -14.78 4.96
N ALA A 75 13.20 -15.53 6.04
CA ALA A 75 13.53 -16.96 5.99
C ALA A 75 12.41 -17.84 5.43
N ILE A 76 11.15 -17.37 5.49
CA ILE A 76 9.95 -18.09 5.05
C ILE A 76 9.52 -17.61 3.66
N SER A 77 9.46 -16.29 3.45
CA SER A 77 9.06 -15.69 2.19
C SER A 77 9.87 -14.43 1.90
N ASN A 78 10.27 -14.22 0.65
CA ASN A 78 10.98 -13.01 0.24
C ASN A 78 10.07 -12.14 -0.64
N TRP A 79 9.63 -11.03 -0.06
CA TRP A 79 8.77 -10.02 -0.68
C TRP A 79 9.45 -8.64 -0.70
N ALA A 80 10.79 -8.64 -0.86
CA ALA A 80 11.62 -7.44 -0.83
C ALA A 80 11.34 -6.53 0.38
N GLN A 81 11.13 -7.13 1.56
CA GLN A 81 10.72 -6.44 2.79
C GLN A 81 11.63 -5.25 3.10
N SER A 82 12.96 -5.41 3.00
CA SER A 82 13.93 -4.34 3.24
C SER A 82 13.80 -3.17 2.24
N THR A 83 13.52 -3.48 0.97
CA THR A 83 13.30 -2.45 -0.07
C THR A 83 12.03 -1.67 0.23
N ARG A 84 10.93 -2.38 0.52
CA ARG A 84 9.65 -1.76 0.87
C ARG A 84 9.76 -0.94 2.15
N ALA A 85 10.46 -1.41 3.17
CA ALA A 85 10.74 -0.64 4.39
C ALA A 85 11.43 0.69 4.10
N GLY A 86 12.43 0.70 3.22
CA GLY A 86 13.10 1.93 2.79
C GLY A 86 12.17 2.88 2.03
N TYR A 87 11.24 2.36 1.22
CA TYR A 87 10.25 3.16 0.51
C TYR A 87 9.17 3.70 1.45
N ILE A 88 8.65 2.88 2.36
CA ILE A 88 7.67 3.28 3.38
C ILE A 88 8.24 4.40 4.25
N ALA A 89 9.49 4.29 4.71
CA ALA A 89 10.14 5.30 5.54
C ALA A 89 10.22 6.69 4.88
N GLN A 90 10.19 6.76 3.55
CA GLN A 90 10.22 8.00 2.77
C GLN A 90 8.84 8.48 2.32
N ALA A 91 7.83 7.62 2.41
CA ALA A 91 6.51 7.84 1.83
C ALA A 91 5.75 8.97 2.54
N ASP A 92 5.04 9.79 1.77
CA ASP A 92 4.29 10.93 2.32
C ASP A 92 3.10 10.51 3.18
N TYR A 93 2.50 9.34 2.89
CA TYR A 93 1.30 8.86 3.59
C TYR A 93 1.55 8.57 5.08
N ILE A 94 2.79 8.20 5.46
CA ILE A 94 3.14 7.99 6.88
C ILE A 94 3.56 9.29 7.58
N LYS A 95 3.64 10.43 6.89
CA LYS A 95 4.03 11.71 7.51
C LYS A 95 2.82 12.35 8.18
N ASN A 96 3.08 13.38 9.00
CA ASN A 96 2.04 14.21 9.61
C ASN A 96 1.04 13.48 10.53
N GLN A 97 1.40 12.31 11.05
CA GLN A 97 0.62 11.58 12.07
C GLN A 97 1.15 11.90 13.47
N ASP A 98 0.36 11.72 14.51
CA ASP A 98 0.82 11.85 15.90
C ASP A 98 1.34 10.50 16.44
N VAL A 99 0.70 9.42 16.00
CA VAL A 99 1.03 8.04 16.34
C VAL A 99 0.72 7.14 15.16
N ILE A 100 1.56 6.13 14.95
CA ILE A 100 1.36 5.10 13.93
C ILE A 100 1.46 3.74 14.60
N VAL A 101 0.49 2.88 14.31
CA VAL A 101 0.52 1.46 14.61
C VAL A 101 0.93 0.74 13.33
N PHE A 102 1.96 -0.11 13.43
CA PHE A 102 2.39 -0.97 12.35
C PHE A 102 2.21 -2.42 12.73
N GLU A 103 1.66 -3.19 11.80
CA GLU A 103 1.37 -4.61 11.94
C GLU A 103 2.21 -5.41 10.94
N GLU A 104 2.37 -6.71 11.21
CA GLU A 104 3.26 -7.61 10.47
C GLU A 104 4.70 -7.11 10.29
N THR A 105 5.22 -6.35 11.24
CA THR A 105 6.64 -5.96 11.29
C THR A 105 7.53 -7.12 11.74
N PHE A 106 7.30 -8.34 11.25
CA PHE A 106 7.97 -9.55 11.74
C PHE A 106 9.47 -9.58 11.41
N ASP A 107 9.83 -9.26 10.16
CA ASP A 107 11.22 -9.29 9.69
C ASP A 107 12.10 -8.26 10.40
N THR A 108 13.17 -8.74 11.02
CA THR A 108 14.07 -7.92 11.83
C THR A 108 14.79 -6.84 11.02
N ASN A 109 15.23 -7.13 9.80
CA ASN A 109 16.00 -6.19 9.01
C ASN A 109 15.11 -5.11 8.41
N ALA A 110 13.96 -5.50 7.83
CA ALA A 110 12.98 -4.56 7.31
C ALA A 110 12.44 -3.64 8.41
N ARG A 111 12.10 -4.20 9.58
CA ARG A 111 11.70 -3.40 10.74
C ARG A 111 12.78 -2.40 11.16
N ALA A 112 14.04 -2.82 11.25
CA ALA A 112 15.13 -1.92 11.61
C ALA A 112 15.32 -0.77 10.59
N ILE A 113 15.23 -1.07 9.28
CA ILE A 113 15.29 -0.06 8.22
C ILE A 113 14.14 0.95 8.36
N LEU A 114 12.92 0.48 8.56
CA LEU A 114 11.75 1.34 8.73
C LEU A 114 11.90 2.25 9.97
N LEU A 115 12.13 1.64 11.14
CA LEU A 115 12.16 2.34 12.43
C LEU A 115 13.27 3.39 12.49
N SER A 116 14.47 3.05 11.98
CA SER A 116 15.58 4.00 11.88
C SER A 116 15.30 5.10 10.87
N GLY A 117 14.70 4.78 9.72
CA GLY A 117 14.38 5.75 8.67
C GLY A 117 13.36 6.81 9.07
N ILE A 118 12.48 6.49 10.02
CA ILE A 118 11.42 7.39 10.50
C ILE A 118 11.71 8.02 11.88
N GLN A 119 12.83 7.68 12.51
CA GLN A 119 13.19 8.11 13.88
C GLN A 119 13.18 9.63 14.07
N SER A 120 13.55 10.41 13.04
CA SER A 120 13.54 11.88 13.11
C SER A 120 12.13 12.47 13.18
N GLN A 121 11.14 11.76 12.63
CA GLN A 121 9.73 12.17 12.63
C GLN A 121 8.98 11.55 13.81
N TYR A 122 9.32 10.32 14.19
CA TYR A 122 8.68 9.56 15.27
C TYR A 122 9.74 9.04 16.24
N PRO A 123 10.26 9.90 17.14
CA PRO A 123 11.39 9.55 17.99
C PRO A 123 11.04 8.58 19.12
N TYR A 124 9.76 8.45 19.48
CA TYR A 124 9.32 7.57 20.55
C TYR A 124 8.73 6.30 19.95
N GLN A 125 9.42 5.18 20.15
CA GLN A 125 9.09 3.92 19.50
C GLN A 125 9.05 2.79 20.53
N THR A 126 8.08 1.89 20.38
CA THR A 126 8.10 0.60 21.08
C THR A 126 9.04 -0.36 20.35
N ASP A 127 9.42 -1.43 21.04
CA ASP A 127 9.88 -2.62 20.33
C ASP A 127 8.69 -3.29 19.62
N VAL A 128 8.97 -4.29 18.79
CA VAL A 128 7.92 -5.20 18.33
C VAL A 128 7.50 -6.14 19.47
N ILE A 129 6.20 -6.33 19.66
CA ILE A 129 5.69 -7.20 20.72
C ILE A 129 6.17 -8.63 20.56
N GLY A 130 6.32 -9.35 21.67
CA GLY A 130 6.60 -10.78 21.67
C GLY A 130 8.01 -11.17 21.23
N ARG A 131 8.92 -10.20 21.02
CA ARG A 131 10.33 -10.44 20.69
C ARG A 131 11.23 -10.56 21.92
N THR A 132 11.03 -9.68 22.90
CA THR A 132 11.78 -9.62 24.15
C THR A 132 10.90 -9.00 25.24
N THR A 133 11.21 -9.28 26.51
CA THR A 133 10.61 -8.58 27.65
C THR A 133 11.36 -7.29 28.01
N GLU A 134 12.60 -7.14 27.52
CA GLU A 134 13.43 -5.97 27.80
C GLU A 134 12.86 -4.71 27.16
N GLY A 135 12.97 -3.59 27.88
CA GLY A 135 12.50 -2.30 27.42
C GLY A 135 10.99 -2.09 27.52
N TRP A 136 10.19 -3.08 27.91
CA TRP A 136 8.76 -2.92 28.22
C TRP A 136 8.56 -2.70 29.73
N ASP A 137 7.62 -1.83 30.11
CA ASP A 137 7.29 -1.60 31.53
C ASP A 137 6.59 -2.82 32.14
N ALA A 138 5.82 -3.55 31.33
CA ALA A 138 5.28 -4.85 31.67
C ALA A 138 5.12 -5.74 30.44
N THR A 139 5.26 -7.06 30.65
CA THR A 139 4.90 -8.10 29.68
C THR A 139 3.82 -8.97 30.30
N LEU A 140 2.66 -9.00 29.67
CA LEU A 140 1.46 -9.68 30.15
C LEU A 140 1.01 -10.78 29.18
N GLY A 141 0.04 -11.59 29.62
CA GLY A 141 -0.49 -12.71 28.84
C GLY A 141 0.51 -13.86 28.67
N ASN A 142 0.35 -14.64 27.60
CA ASN A 142 1.12 -15.85 27.35
C ASN A 142 2.38 -15.58 26.50
N TYR A 143 3.33 -14.82 27.05
CA TYR A 143 4.61 -14.59 26.37
C TYR A 143 5.42 -15.89 26.24
N ARG A 144 5.83 -16.23 25.01
CA ARG A 144 6.60 -17.45 24.72
C ARG A 144 8.02 -17.09 24.25
N PRO A 145 9.06 -17.28 25.09
CA PRO A 145 10.45 -16.94 24.73
C PRO A 145 10.99 -17.70 23.50
N ALA A 146 10.48 -18.90 23.25
CA ALA A 146 10.89 -19.78 22.16
C ALA A 146 9.87 -19.82 21.00
N SER A 147 9.05 -18.77 20.85
CA SER A 147 8.15 -18.63 19.70
C SER A 147 8.95 -18.55 18.39
N ILE A 148 8.38 -19.07 17.29
CA ILE A 148 9.04 -19.06 15.97
C ILE A 148 9.18 -17.63 15.45
N THR A 149 8.19 -16.77 15.74
CA THR A 149 8.23 -15.35 15.40
C THR A 149 7.63 -14.47 16.50
N ASN A 150 7.99 -13.18 16.46
CA ASN A 150 7.40 -12.12 17.28
C ASN A 150 5.94 -11.84 16.84
N GLY A 151 5.25 -10.92 17.51
CA GLY A 151 3.84 -10.62 17.22
C GLY A 151 3.61 -9.57 16.13
N GLY A 152 4.66 -8.96 15.58
CA GLY A 152 4.56 -8.07 14.42
C GLY A 152 3.96 -6.69 14.68
N VAL A 153 3.54 -6.37 15.90
CA VAL A 153 2.97 -5.04 16.25
C VAL A 153 4.04 -4.12 16.84
N THR A 154 4.18 -2.93 16.27
CA THR A 154 5.03 -1.84 16.78
C THR A 154 4.23 -0.54 16.80
N ILE A 155 4.44 0.32 17.80
CA ILE A 155 3.85 1.66 17.87
C ILE A 155 4.97 2.71 17.83
N VAL A 156 4.82 3.72 16.98
CA VAL A 156 5.74 4.87 16.91
C VAL A 156 4.97 6.18 17.08
N SER A 157 5.57 7.17 17.74
CA SER A 157 4.90 8.43 18.07
C SER A 157 5.83 9.64 17.98
N LYS A 158 5.23 10.79 17.65
CA LYS A 158 5.83 12.12 17.84
C LYS A 158 5.91 12.53 19.30
N TRP A 159 5.01 11.98 20.11
CA TRP A 159 4.79 12.38 21.50
C TRP A 159 5.50 11.40 22.44
N PRO A 160 6.01 11.87 23.60
CA PRO A 160 6.65 10.99 24.58
C PRO A 160 5.74 9.84 25.00
N ILE A 161 6.29 8.62 24.98
CA ILE A 161 5.66 7.44 25.56
C ILE A 161 6.00 7.41 27.05
N GLU A 162 5.00 7.64 27.91
CA GLU A 162 5.14 7.60 29.37
C GLU A 162 5.05 6.19 29.95
N GLU A 163 4.39 5.28 29.24
CA GLU A 163 4.23 3.88 29.63
C GLU A 163 4.03 3.04 28.38
N LYS A 164 4.66 1.87 28.33
CA LYS A 164 4.47 0.87 27.27
C LYS A 164 4.42 -0.55 27.82
N ILE A 165 3.33 -1.24 27.50
CA ILE A 165 3.04 -2.61 27.93
C ILE A 165 2.80 -3.47 26.69
N GLN A 166 3.31 -4.69 26.69
CA GLN A 166 2.91 -5.69 25.71
C GLN A 166 2.06 -6.78 26.36
N PHE A 167 1.08 -7.29 25.62
CA PHE A 167 0.25 -8.41 26.01
C PHE A 167 0.24 -9.44 24.88
N ILE A 168 0.57 -10.69 25.19
CA ILE A 168 0.55 -11.79 24.21
C ILE A 168 -0.71 -12.62 24.43
N TYR A 169 -1.48 -12.88 23.37
CA TYR A 169 -2.74 -13.62 23.46
C TYR A 169 -2.51 -15.08 23.85
N ASP A 170 -3.46 -15.64 24.60
CA ASP A 170 -3.44 -17.05 24.98
C ASP A 170 -3.90 -17.96 23.82
N ALA A 171 -4.74 -17.44 22.94
CA ALA A 171 -5.37 -18.16 21.84
C ALA A 171 -4.82 -17.71 20.48
N GLY A 172 -4.42 -18.71 19.69
CA GLY A 172 -4.11 -18.62 18.27
C GLY A 172 -4.47 -19.94 17.59
N CYS A 173 -4.67 -19.94 16.28
CA CYS A 173 -4.92 -21.16 15.52
C CYS A 173 -4.26 -21.09 14.14
N GLY A 174 -4.09 -22.24 13.50
CA GLY A 174 -3.40 -22.32 12.21
C GLY A 174 -1.96 -21.80 12.28
N SER A 175 -1.56 -21.04 11.26
CA SER A 175 -0.22 -20.44 11.17
C SER A 175 0.08 -19.45 12.30
N ASP A 176 -0.92 -18.71 12.76
CA ASP A 176 -0.80 -17.70 13.82
C ASP A 176 -0.41 -18.29 15.19
N TRP A 177 -0.67 -19.58 15.41
CA TRP A 177 -0.24 -20.27 16.64
C TRP A 177 1.27 -20.15 16.89
N PHE A 178 2.08 -20.04 15.84
CA PHE A 178 3.54 -19.97 15.90
C PHE A 178 4.10 -18.55 16.13
N SER A 179 3.24 -17.53 16.23
CA SER A 179 3.61 -16.14 16.48
C SER A 179 3.19 -15.70 17.88
N ASN A 180 3.98 -14.86 18.53
CA ASN A 180 3.55 -14.16 19.75
C ASN A 180 2.57 -13.01 19.39
N LYS A 181 1.48 -13.28 18.68
CA LYS A 181 0.42 -12.30 18.39
C LYS A 181 -0.19 -11.77 19.69
N GLY A 182 -0.60 -10.51 19.66
CA GLY A 182 -0.95 -9.76 20.85
C GLY A 182 -1.24 -8.30 20.55
N PHE A 183 -1.16 -7.47 21.58
CA PHE A 183 -1.25 -6.03 21.45
C PHE A 183 -0.15 -5.30 22.22
N ALA A 184 0.20 -4.10 21.74
CA ALA A 184 0.98 -3.12 22.47
C ALA A 184 0.03 -2.04 23.01
N TYR A 185 0.18 -1.68 24.28
CA TYR A 185 -0.44 -0.50 24.87
C TYR A 185 0.63 0.57 25.08
N VAL A 186 0.31 1.81 24.74
CA VAL A 186 1.10 2.99 25.12
C VAL A 186 0.23 4.07 25.75
N ARG A 187 0.78 4.76 26.75
CA ARG A 187 0.27 6.05 27.22
C ARG A 187 1.19 7.16 26.72
N LEU A 188 0.64 8.08 25.94
CA LEU A 188 1.32 9.20 25.33
C LEU A 188 1.08 10.48 26.11
N ASN A 189 2.08 11.36 26.16
CA ASN A 189 1.94 12.73 26.62
C ASN A 189 1.79 13.69 25.43
N VAL A 190 0.56 14.01 25.07
CA VAL A 190 0.21 14.91 23.95
C VAL A 190 0.01 16.32 24.51
N ASN A 191 1.08 17.12 24.55
CA ASN A 191 1.07 18.49 25.09
C ASN A 191 0.48 18.60 26.52
N GLY A 192 0.83 17.66 27.40
CA GLY A 192 0.35 17.62 28.78
C GLY A 192 -0.96 16.84 28.98
N ALA A 193 -1.67 16.48 27.90
CA ALA A 193 -2.82 15.58 27.96
C ALA A 193 -2.39 14.13 27.74
N ARG A 194 -3.03 13.20 28.45
CA ARG A 194 -2.80 11.76 28.27
C ARG A 194 -3.70 11.21 27.18
N VAL A 195 -3.09 10.47 26.25
CA VAL A 195 -3.81 9.69 25.24
C VAL A 195 -3.30 8.26 25.28
N HIS A 196 -4.21 7.31 25.20
CA HIS A 196 -3.92 5.88 25.24
C HIS A 196 -4.13 5.27 23.86
N VAL A 197 -3.20 4.41 23.46
CA VAL A 197 -3.29 3.70 22.18
C VAL A 197 -3.00 2.23 22.43
N ILE A 198 -3.92 1.36 21.99
CA ILE A 198 -3.72 -0.06 21.87
C ILE A 198 -3.54 -0.37 20.39
N GLY A 199 -2.34 -0.81 20.00
CA GLY A 199 -2.05 -1.35 18.67
C GLY A 199 -2.15 -2.86 18.70
N THR A 200 -2.84 -3.49 17.75
CA THR A 200 -3.03 -4.95 17.73
C THR A 200 -3.05 -5.53 16.32
N HIS A 201 -2.76 -6.82 16.20
CA HIS A 201 -3.04 -7.62 15.00
C HIS A 201 -3.73 -8.91 15.45
N ALA A 202 -5.01 -9.04 15.15
CA ALA A 202 -5.83 -10.18 15.60
C ALA A 202 -5.56 -11.45 14.77
N GLN A 203 -6.20 -12.56 15.15
CA GLN A 203 -6.14 -13.83 14.42
C GLN A 203 -6.68 -13.69 12.98
N ALA A 204 -5.86 -14.11 12.02
CA ALA A 204 -6.23 -14.13 10.61
C ALA A 204 -7.28 -15.21 10.30
N ALA A 205 -8.03 -15.01 9.22
CA ALA A 205 -8.92 -16.03 8.69
C ALA A 205 -8.09 -17.19 8.10
N ASP A 206 -7.98 -18.30 8.84
CA ASP A 206 -7.18 -19.46 8.43
C ASP A 206 -8.05 -20.71 8.32
N SER A 207 -7.99 -21.40 7.16
CA SER A 207 -8.74 -22.63 6.90
C SER A 207 -8.39 -23.81 7.82
N ALA A 208 -7.24 -23.75 8.49
CA ALA A 208 -6.84 -24.72 9.51
C ALA A 208 -7.58 -24.50 10.86
N CYS A 209 -8.29 -23.39 11.02
CA CYS A 209 -9.13 -23.11 12.18
C CYS A 209 -10.57 -23.60 11.95
N SER A 210 -11.18 -24.21 12.96
CA SER A 210 -12.52 -24.82 12.86
C SER A 210 -13.64 -23.87 12.40
N ASP A 211 -13.50 -22.58 12.69
CA ASP A 211 -14.44 -21.51 12.36
C ASP A 211 -13.76 -20.34 11.64
N LYS A 212 -12.64 -20.61 10.94
CA LYS A 212 -11.77 -19.57 10.35
C LYS A 212 -11.25 -18.55 11.37
N GLY A 213 -11.16 -18.90 12.66
CA GLY A 213 -10.53 -18.06 13.69
C GLY A 213 -11.48 -17.07 14.38
N VAL A 214 -12.78 -17.09 14.08
CA VAL A 214 -13.79 -16.19 14.69
C VAL A 214 -13.79 -16.28 16.22
N SER A 215 -13.86 -17.50 16.77
CA SER A 215 -13.82 -17.72 18.23
C SER A 215 -12.51 -17.28 18.87
N VAL A 216 -11.40 -17.40 18.15
CA VAL A 216 -10.09 -16.90 18.62
C VAL A 216 -10.10 -15.38 18.68
N ARG A 217 -10.54 -14.69 17.62
CA ARG A 217 -10.67 -13.22 17.63
C ARG A 217 -11.57 -12.72 18.76
N ARG A 218 -12.70 -13.38 19.02
CA ARG A 218 -13.56 -13.06 20.18
C ARG A 218 -12.81 -13.07 21.50
N ASN A 219 -12.02 -14.11 21.77
CA ASN A 219 -11.22 -14.20 22.99
C ASN A 219 -10.13 -13.12 23.04
N GLN A 220 -9.51 -12.81 21.90
CA GLN A 220 -8.50 -11.73 21.81
C GLN A 220 -9.12 -10.35 22.10
N PHE A 221 -10.32 -10.08 21.59
CA PHE A 221 -11.05 -8.85 21.91
C PHE A 221 -11.46 -8.80 23.39
N ASP A 222 -11.86 -9.93 23.99
CA ASP A 222 -12.12 -10.02 25.44
C ASP A 222 -10.85 -9.77 26.27
N ASN A 223 -9.68 -10.21 25.79
CA ASN A 223 -8.39 -9.89 26.43
C ASN A 223 -8.10 -8.38 26.40
N ILE A 224 -8.30 -7.72 25.25
CA ILE A 224 -8.16 -6.25 25.15
C ILE A 224 -9.13 -5.57 26.12
N ARG A 225 -10.41 -5.97 26.13
CA ARG A 225 -11.44 -5.41 27.01
C ARG A 225 -11.08 -5.56 28.48
N SER A 226 -10.62 -6.74 28.88
CA SER A 226 -10.20 -7.04 30.26
C SER A 226 -8.97 -6.23 30.66
N PHE A 227 -8.01 -6.06 29.74
CA PHE A 227 -6.86 -5.19 29.97
C PHE A 227 -7.29 -3.75 30.21
N VAL A 228 -8.14 -3.19 29.34
CA VAL A 228 -8.65 -1.81 29.49
C VAL A 228 -9.34 -1.62 30.84
N GLN A 229 -10.21 -2.56 31.25
CA GLN A 229 -10.92 -2.51 32.52
C GLN A 229 -9.97 -2.58 33.73
N SER A 230 -8.94 -3.44 33.67
CA SER A 230 -7.96 -3.57 34.76
C SER A 230 -6.95 -2.42 34.81
N LYS A 231 -6.72 -1.74 33.68
CA LYS A 231 -5.78 -0.62 33.59
C LYS A 231 -6.27 0.62 34.33
N GLY A 232 -7.59 0.77 34.51
CA GLY A 232 -8.18 1.88 35.23
C GLY A 232 -7.92 3.24 34.56
N ILE A 233 -8.03 3.29 33.24
CA ILE A 233 -7.85 4.52 32.47
C ILE A 233 -8.98 5.51 32.86
N PRO A 234 -8.67 6.78 33.17
CA PRO A 234 -9.70 7.79 33.47
C PRO A 234 -10.68 7.96 32.31
N SER A 235 -11.98 8.08 32.63
CA SER A 235 -13.04 8.15 31.63
C SER A 235 -13.02 9.43 30.77
N ASP A 236 -12.24 10.43 31.17
CA ASP A 236 -12.03 11.70 30.46
C ASP A 236 -10.77 11.70 29.57
N GLU A 237 -9.88 10.69 29.71
CA GLU A 237 -8.71 10.50 28.84
C GLU A 237 -9.09 9.69 27.59
N LEU A 238 -8.53 10.01 26.42
CA LEU A 238 -8.86 9.33 25.16
C LEU A 238 -8.19 7.96 25.08
N LEU A 239 -8.94 6.94 24.67
CA LEU A 239 -8.43 5.60 24.39
C LEU A 239 -8.76 5.18 22.96
N LEU A 240 -7.72 4.90 22.19
CA LEU A 240 -7.78 4.42 20.82
C LEU A 240 -7.39 2.94 20.75
N ILE A 241 -8.08 2.17 19.90
CA ILE A 241 -7.74 0.79 19.56
C ILE A 241 -7.56 0.73 18.04
N ALA A 242 -6.34 0.47 17.59
CA ALA A 242 -5.95 0.52 16.18
C ALA A 242 -5.28 -0.79 15.76
N GLY A 243 -5.58 -1.26 14.55
CA GLY A 243 -5.03 -2.51 14.07
C GLY A 243 -5.71 -3.11 12.85
N ASP A 244 -5.04 -4.09 12.25
CA ASP A 244 -5.67 -5.17 11.51
C ASP A 244 -6.42 -6.09 12.49
N LEU A 245 -7.75 -5.94 12.53
CA LEU A 245 -8.61 -6.71 13.40
C LEU A 245 -9.11 -8.00 12.75
N ASN A 246 -8.82 -8.23 11.46
CA ASN A 246 -9.23 -9.41 10.69
C ASN A 246 -10.75 -9.69 10.76
N VAL A 247 -11.56 -8.64 10.91
CA VAL A 247 -13.02 -8.72 10.91
C VAL A 247 -13.57 -7.86 9.79
N ILE A 248 -14.32 -8.47 8.88
CA ILE A 248 -14.88 -7.80 7.70
C ILE A 248 -15.98 -6.82 8.13
N LYS A 249 -15.84 -5.55 7.74
CA LYS A 249 -16.81 -4.47 8.04
C LYS A 249 -18.24 -4.86 7.66
N GLY A 250 -19.20 -4.55 8.55
CA GLY A 250 -20.64 -4.75 8.30
C GLY A 250 -21.16 -6.18 8.47
N THR A 251 -20.30 -7.14 8.78
CA THR A 251 -20.72 -8.51 9.10
C THR A 251 -21.28 -8.64 10.52
N THR A 252 -21.89 -9.79 10.84
CA THR A 252 -22.31 -10.11 12.23
C THR A 252 -21.11 -10.10 13.19
N GLU A 253 -19.94 -10.57 12.74
CA GLU A 253 -18.72 -10.57 13.56
C GLU A 253 -18.24 -9.14 13.84
N TYR A 254 -18.41 -8.22 12.89
CA TYR A 254 -18.10 -6.79 13.11
C TYR A 254 -18.93 -6.19 14.24
N GLN A 255 -20.24 -6.47 14.30
CA GLN A 255 -21.09 -5.98 15.40
C GLN A 255 -20.70 -6.58 16.77
N ASP A 256 -20.32 -7.87 16.79
CA ASP A 256 -19.80 -8.52 17.99
C ASP A 256 -18.44 -7.93 18.44
N MET A 257 -17.54 -7.64 17.50
CA MET A 257 -16.27 -6.96 17.76
C MET A 257 -16.49 -5.57 18.38
N ILE A 258 -17.38 -4.75 17.81
CA ILE A 258 -17.74 -3.43 18.34
C ILE A 258 -18.21 -3.53 19.80
N GLY A 259 -19.13 -4.47 20.08
CA GLY A 259 -19.66 -4.69 21.42
C GLY A 259 -18.61 -5.19 22.43
N ARG A 260 -17.73 -6.12 22.02
CA ARG A 260 -16.70 -6.70 22.88
C ARG A 260 -15.60 -5.71 23.23
N LEU A 261 -15.12 -4.95 22.25
CA LEU A 261 -14.12 -3.92 22.47
C LEU A 261 -14.69 -2.73 23.27
N GLY A 262 -16.01 -2.51 23.18
CA GLY A 262 -16.66 -1.34 23.77
C GLY A 262 -16.16 -0.08 23.08
N VAL A 263 -16.43 0.01 21.78
CA VAL A 263 -15.98 1.10 20.89
C VAL A 263 -17.15 1.67 20.11
N ASN A 264 -16.98 2.88 19.60
CA ASN A 264 -17.94 3.51 18.70
C ASN A 264 -17.55 3.30 17.23
N GLU A 265 -18.54 3.09 16.35
CA GLU A 265 -18.33 3.00 14.91
C GLU A 265 -17.93 4.37 14.33
N PRO A 266 -16.83 4.45 13.55
CA PRO A 266 -16.38 5.68 12.92
C PRO A 266 -17.20 6.00 11.66
N LYS A 267 -17.08 7.24 11.18
CA LYS A 267 -17.44 7.56 9.80
C LYS A 267 -16.35 7.06 8.85
N TYR A 268 -16.71 6.19 7.91
CA TYR A 268 -15.77 5.67 6.91
C TYR A 268 -15.69 6.58 5.67
N ALA A 269 -14.49 6.74 5.12
CA ALA A 269 -14.20 7.42 3.86
C ALA A 269 -13.07 6.71 3.09
N GLY A 270 -12.86 7.07 1.83
CA GLY A 270 -11.72 6.59 1.04
C GLY A 270 -12.01 5.41 0.11
N VAL A 271 -11.05 4.48 0.02
CA VAL A 271 -11.26 3.19 -0.65
C VAL A 271 -12.19 2.30 0.17
N GLN A 272 -12.89 1.38 -0.49
CA GLN A 272 -13.95 0.60 0.15
C GLN A 272 -13.42 -0.55 1.02
N ASN A 273 -12.19 -0.99 0.76
CA ASN A 273 -11.54 -2.16 1.34
C ASN A 273 -10.12 -1.78 1.73
N SER A 274 -9.65 -2.28 2.87
CA SER A 274 -8.25 -2.12 3.29
C SER A 274 -7.38 -3.29 2.82
N TRP A 275 -7.98 -4.40 2.40
CA TRP A 275 -7.31 -5.49 1.69
C TRP A 275 -8.11 -5.82 0.42
N ASP A 276 -7.53 -5.61 -0.76
CA ASP A 276 -8.31 -5.62 -2.01
C ASP A 276 -7.63 -6.40 -3.15
N THR A 277 -8.14 -7.59 -3.47
CA THR A 277 -7.60 -8.44 -4.55
C THR A 277 -7.88 -7.91 -5.96
N LYS A 278 -8.65 -6.83 -6.09
CA LYS A 278 -9.04 -6.18 -7.36
C LYS A 278 -8.32 -4.87 -7.61
N SER A 279 -7.70 -4.26 -6.61
CA SER A 279 -6.87 -3.06 -6.78
C SER A 279 -5.44 -3.23 -6.25
N ASN A 280 -5.19 -4.08 -5.26
CA ASN A 280 -3.85 -4.36 -4.76
C ASN A 280 -3.23 -5.57 -5.47
N ARG A 281 -2.08 -5.36 -6.12
CA ARG A 281 -1.42 -6.41 -6.92
C ARG A 281 -0.77 -7.51 -6.09
N ILE A 282 -0.31 -7.23 -4.86
CA ILE A 282 0.23 -8.25 -3.96
C ILE A 282 -0.90 -9.15 -3.45
N ALA A 283 -2.00 -8.54 -2.99
CA ALA A 283 -3.19 -9.29 -2.55
C ALA A 283 -3.71 -10.19 -3.67
N SER A 284 -3.83 -9.65 -4.89
CA SER A 284 -4.23 -10.41 -6.07
C SER A 284 -3.25 -11.52 -6.47
N PHE A 285 -1.94 -11.32 -6.27
CA PHE A 285 -0.93 -12.34 -6.57
C PHE A 285 -1.07 -13.55 -5.65
N ASN A 286 -1.28 -13.30 -4.36
CA ASN A 286 -1.37 -14.34 -3.35
C ASN A 286 -2.76 -15.00 -3.32
N TYR A 287 -3.82 -14.22 -3.55
CA TYR A 287 -5.22 -14.61 -3.35
C TYR A 287 -6.13 -14.15 -4.51
N PRO A 288 -5.88 -14.57 -5.76
CA PRO A 288 -6.54 -14.02 -6.95
C PRO A 288 -8.08 -14.19 -6.97
N ASN A 289 -8.60 -15.16 -6.21
CA ASN A 289 -10.02 -15.52 -6.18
C ASN A 289 -10.76 -15.03 -4.94
N ASP A 290 -10.05 -14.48 -3.95
CA ASP A 290 -10.66 -14.08 -2.70
C ASP A 290 -11.35 -12.71 -2.86
N PRO A 291 -12.46 -12.45 -2.16
CA PRO A 291 -13.15 -11.17 -2.20
C PRO A 291 -12.30 -10.09 -1.53
N ALA A 292 -12.50 -8.82 -1.90
CA ALA A 292 -11.90 -7.70 -1.18
C ALA A 292 -12.61 -7.48 0.17
N GLU A 293 -11.85 -7.03 1.18
CA GLU A 293 -12.29 -6.95 2.57
C GLU A 293 -11.81 -5.65 3.24
N TYR A 294 -12.61 -5.11 4.16
CA TYR A 294 -12.20 -4.02 5.05
C TYR A 294 -11.93 -4.60 6.44
N LEU A 295 -10.66 -4.58 6.86
CA LEU A 295 -10.13 -5.33 8.02
C LEU A 295 -9.35 -4.46 9.02
N ASP A 296 -8.92 -3.27 8.60
CA ASP A 296 -8.04 -2.39 9.35
C ASP A 296 -8.83 -1.21 9.94
N TYR A 297 -8.70 -0.95 11.24
CA TYR A 297 -9.54 0.01 11.95
C TYR A 297 -8.74 0.89 12.89
N VAL A 298 -9.27 2.09 13.16
CA VAL A 298 -8.87 2.92 14.29
C VAL A 298 -10.14 3.33 15.05
N PHE A 299 -10.40 2.69 16.17
CA PHE A 299 -11.59 2.92 17.00
C PHE A 299 -11.30 3.79 18.22
N VAL A 300 -12.36 4.45 18.70
CA VAL A 300 -12.37 5.14 20.00
C VAL A 300 -13.19 4.29 20.98
N SER A 301 -12.65 4.02 22.16
CA SER A 301 -13.40 3.33 23.22
C SER A 301 -14.60 4.15 23.67
N SER A 302 -15.77 3.54 23.82
CA SER A 302 -17.03 4.20 24.21
C SER A 302 -17.07 4.65 25.67
N ASP A 303 -16.19 4.12 26.53
CA ASP A 303 -16.20 4.36 27.98
C ASP A 303 -15.22 5.47 28.42
N HIS A 304 -14.56 6.09 27.46
CA HIS A 304 -13.44 7.01 27.65
C HIS A 304 -13.70 8.35 26.94
N GLY A 305 -12.73 9.27 26.97
CA GLY A 305 -12.88 10.60 26.38
C GLY A 305 -13.31 10.53 24.92
N GLN A 306 -14.45 11.14 24.59
CA GLN A 306 -15.01 11.12 23.23
C GLN A 306 -14.64 12.38 22.44
N PRO A 307 -14.12 12.24 21.21
CA PRO A 307 -14.09 13.36 20.28
C PRO A 307 -15.51 13.70 19.82
N ALA A 308 -15.70 14.93 19.29
CA ALA A 308 -17.00 15.36 18.75
C ALA A 308 -17.47 14.49 17.57
N LEU A 309 -16.52 13.96 16.81
CA LEU A 309 -16.72 12.97 15.75
C LEU A 309 -15.41 12.20 15.52
N TRP A 310 -15.50 11.07 14.82
CA TRP A 310 -14.32 10.26 14.49
C TRP A 310 -14.46 9.65 13.09
N GLN A 311 -13.40 9.72 12.30
CA GLN A 311 -13.37 9.26 10.91
C GLN A 311 -12.30 8.19 10.73
N ASN A 312 -12.57 7.21 9.87
CA ASN A 312 -11.59 6.27 9.33
C ASN A 312 -11.48 6.48 7.82
N LEU A 313 -10.28 6.80 7.34
CA LEU A 313 -9.98 6.96 5.92
C LEU A 313 -9.05 5.83 5.48
N ALA A 314 -9.55 4.88 4.69
CA ALA A 314 -8.70 3.92 4.00
C ALA A 314 -8.11 4.58 2.75
N TYR A 315 -6.80 4.45 2.54
CA TYR A 315 -6.08 5.12 1.46
C TYR A 315 -5.16 4.15 0.73
N ASP A 316 -5.07 4.26 -0.59
CA ASP A 316 -4.36 3.35 -1.50
C ASP A 316 -3.07 3.98 -2.09
N PRO A 317 -2.05 4.30 -1.26
CA PRO A 317 -0.82 4.90 -1.73
C PRO A 317 0.03 3.92 -2.53
N ILE A 318 0.73 4.42 -3.54
CA ILE A 318 1.72 3.68 -4.31
C ILE A 318 3.14 4.15 -4.00
N SER A 319 4.12 3.27 -4.10
CA SER A 319 5.54 3.63 -4.02
C SER A 319 5.94 4.46 -5.23
N ALA A 320 6.76 5.49 -5.03
CA ALA A 320 7.31 6.27 -6.14
C ALA A 320 8.27 5.44 -7.03
N LYS A 321 8.71 4.27 -6.54
CA LYS A 321 9.63 3.40 -7.26
C LYS A 321 9.09 1.98 -7.39
N ASN A 322 9.38 1.35 -8.52
CA ASN A 322 9.12 -0.07 -8.70
C ASN A 322 10.06 -0.93 -7.83
N TRP A 323 9.62 -2.14 -7.50
CA TRP A 323 10.43 -3.18 -6.88
C TRP A 323 9.93 -4.56 -7.32
N SER A 324 10.79 -5.58 -7.18
CA SER A 324 10.50 -6.95 -7.60
C SER A 324 10.87 -7.98 -6.53
N ALA A 325 10.09 -9.05 -6.43
CA ALA A 325 10.38 -10.21 -5.59
C ALA A 325 9.61 -11.44 -6.09
N GLY A 326 10.25 -12.62 -6.15
CA GLY A 326 9.52 -13.87 -6.38
C GLY A 326 8.67 -13.95 -7.65
N GLY A 327 9.01 -13.22 -8.72
CA GLY A 327 8.23 -13.13 -9.96
C GLY A 327 7.21 -11.99 -9.99
N TYR A 328 6.99 -11.31 -8.87
CA TYR A 328 6.25 -10.06 -8.80
C TYR A 328 7.17 -8.87 -9.16
N THR A 329 6.61 -7.91 -9.90
CA THR A 329 7.17 -6.56 -10.07
C THR A 329 6.01 -5.57 -9.95
N GLY A 330 6.15 -4.56 -9.10
CA GLY A 330 5.10 -3.58 -8.87
C GLY A 330 5.53 -2.46 -7.91
N TYR A 331 4.54 -1.82 -7.32
CA TYR A 331 4.69 -0.55 -6.60
C TYR A 331 3.83 -0.48 -5.33
N GLU A 332 3.31 -1.61 -4.87
CA GLU A 332 2.54 -1.65 -3.63
C GLU A 332 3.50 -1.59 -2.43
N TYR A 333 3.09 -0.91 -1.36
CA TYR A 333 3.84 -0.92 -0.10
C TYR A 333 3.60 -2.20 0.72
N SER A 334 2.38 -2.73 0.65
CA SER A 334 1.89 -3.90 1.37
C SER A 334 0.70 -4.49 0.58
N ASP A 335 0.22 -5.67 0.95
CA ASP A 335 -1.05 -6.21 0.44
C ASP A 335 -2.28 -5.58 1.13
N HIS A 336 -2.07 -4.93 2.28
CA HIS A 336 -3.03 -4.04 2.91
C HIS A 336 -2.79 -2.57 2.51
N PHE A 337 -3.86 -1.79 2.60
CA PHE A 337 -3.88 -0.34 2.50
C PHE A 337 -3.96 0.27 3.90
N PRO A 338 -3.24 1.36 4.18
CA PRO A 338 -3.30 2.04 5.47
C PRO A 338 -4.67 2.67 5.76
N VAL A 339 -5.01 2.74 7.05
CA VAL A 339 -6.20 3.44 7.54
C VAL A 339 -5.82 4.57 8.50
N TYR A 340 -6.26 5.79 8.20
CA TYR A 340 -6.11 6.94 9.09
C TYR A 340 -7.30 7.06 10.03
N GLY A 341 -7.05 7.37 11.31
CA GLY A 341 -8.04 7.78 12.30
C GLY A 341 -7.84 9.25 12.70
N PHE A 342 -8.88 10.06 12.58
CA PHE A 342 -8.83 11.49 12.95
C PHE A 342 -10.21 12.07 13.20
N VAL A 343 -10.26 13.23 13.85
CA VAL A 343 -11.49 14.02 14.02
C VAL A 343 -11.80 14.76 12.71
N TYR A 344 -10.99 15.74 12.31
CA TYR A 344 -11.25 16.53 11.10
C TYR A 344 -10.18 16.35 10.02
N ALA A 345 -10.62 16.32 8.76
CA ALA A 345 -9.74 16.40 7.60
C ALA A 345 -9.11 17.81 7.51
N ASN A 346 -7.89 17.87 6.99
CA ASN A 346 -7.16 19.11 6.77
C ASN A 346 -6.41 19.05 5.42
N VAL A 347 -5.59 20.06 5.14
CA VAL A 347 -4.83 20.16 3.88
C VAL A 347 -3.90 18.97 3.60
N ASN A 348 -3.49 18.23 4.63
CA ASN A 348 -2.62 17.04 4.47
C ASN A 348 -3.42 15.72 4.39
N THR A 349 -4.75 15.75 4.51
CA THR A 349 -5.59 14.56 4.41
C THR A 349 -5.77 14.18 2.94
N PRO A 350 -5.45 12.94 2.52
CA PRO A 350 -5.68 12.50 1.15
C PRO A 350 -7.16 12.55 0.78
N THR A 351 -7.49 13.16 -0.36
CA THR A 351 -8.88 13.34 -0.82
C THR A 351 -9.23 12.54 -2.07
N ALA A 352 -8.27 11.82 -2.63
CA ALA A 352 -8.45 10.99 -3.83
C ALA A 352 -7.47 9.82 -3.85
N SER A 353 -7.80 8.82 -4.66
CA SER A 353 -6.98 7.62 -4.85
C SER A 353 -5.60 7.98 -5.43
N ALA A 354 -4.57 7.40 -4.84
CA ALA A 354 -3.19 7.49 -5.35
C ALA A 354 -2.85 6.33 -6.28
N HIS A 355 -3.76 5.36 -6.45
CA HIS A 355 -3.57 4.19 -7.30
C HIS A 355 -3.83 4.47 -8.80
N LYS A 356 -3.97 5.74 -9.19
CA LYS A 356 -4.06 6.14 -10.60
C LYS A 356 -2.69 6.47 -11.19
N ARG A 357 -2.19 5.65 -12.11
CA ARG A 357 -0.97 5.92 -12.89
C ARG A 357 -1.28 6.44 -14.29
N SER A 358 -0.33 7.14 -14.88
CA SER A 358 -0.46 7.81 -16.19
C SER A 358 -0.73 6.84 -17.35
N TYR A 359 -0.25 5.61 -17.22
CA TYR A 359 -0.33 4.57 -18.26
C TYR A 359 -1.07 3.31 -17.78
N ASP A 360 -1.94 3.46 -16.79
CA ASP A 360 -2.95 2.46 -16.44
C ASP A 360 -4.24 2.68 -17.24
N ASN A 361 -5.04 1.62 -17.39
CA ASN A 361 -6.32 1.64 -18.11
C ASN A 361 -6.27 2.20 -19.55
N VAL A 362 -5.14 2.06 -20.24
CA VAL A 362 -5.01 2.45 -21.64
C VAL A 362 -5.78 1.51 -22.56
N SER A 363 -6.16 1.97 -23.75
CA SER A 363 -6.73 1.11 -24.80
C SER A 363 -6.03 1.32 -26.15
N PHE A 364 -6.19 0.37 -27.06
CA PHE A 364 -5.52 0.36 -28.36
C PHE A 364 -6.53 0.13 -29.48
N THR A 365 -6.75 1.11 -30.34
CA THR A 365 -7.65 1.00 -31.50
C THR A 365 -6.84 0.71 -32.77
N SER A 366 -7.13 -0.38 -33.50
CA SER A 366 -6.44 -0.67 -34.76
C SER A 366 -6.78 0.35 -35.84
N VAL A 367 -5.76 0.83 -36.55
CA VAL A 367 -5.92 1.72 -37.70
C VAL A 367 -6.61 1.02 -38.87
N ALA A 368 -6.40 -0.29 -39.05
CA ALA A 368 -7.01 -1.05 -40.15
C ALA A 368 -8.51 -1.31 -39.97
N THR A 369 -8.95 -1.63 -38.74
CA THR A 369 -10.33 -2.10 -38.49
C THR A 369 -11.18 -1.11 -37.71
N GLY A 370 -10.59 -0.12 -37.05
CA GLY A 370 -11.28 0.75 -36.10
C GLY A 370 -11.72 0.06 -34.81
N LYS A 371 -11.38 -1.23 -34.63
CA LYS A 371 -11.73 -2.02 -33.45
C LYS A 371 -10.59 -2.02 -32.43
N LYS A 372 -10.93 -2.27 -31.17
CA LYS A 372 -9.99 -2.27 -30.05
C LYS A 372 -9.45 -3.66 -29.76
N ILE A 373 -8.20 -3.70 -29.29
CA ILE A 373 -7.62 -4.90 -28.66
C ILE A 373 -8.40 -5.20 -27.38
N GLN A 374 -8.78 -6.46 -27.16
CA GLN A 374 -9.45 -6.94 -25.97
C GLN A 374 -8.85 -8.25 -25.47
N ALA A 375 -8.75 -8.39 -24.15
CA ALA A 375 -8.60 -9.67 -23.47
C ALA A 375 -9.89 -10.50 -23.57
N ASP A 376 -9.78 -11.81 -23.41
CA ASP A 376 -10.93 -12.70 -23.44
C ASP A 376 -11.79 -12.47 -22.18
N PRO A 377 -13.08 -12.10 -22.30
CA PRO A 377 -13.94 -11.85 -21.15
C PRO A 377 -14.24 -13.07 -20.28
N SER A 378 -14.06 -14.27 -20.83
CA SER A 378 -14.44 -15.54 -20.20
C SER A 378 -13.29 -16.23 -19.48
N THR A 379 -12.04 -15.91 -19.83
CA THR A 379 -10.86 -16.55 -19.23
C THR A 379 -9.64 -15.65 -19.30
N SER A 380 -8.92 -15.55 -18.18
CA SER A 380 -7.74 -14.69 -18.03
C SER A 380 -6.56 -15.06 -18.93
N ASN A 381 -6.53 -16.29 -19.46
CA ASN A 381 -5.51 -16.78 -20.39
C ASN A 381 -6.01 -16.98 -21.83
N GLY A 382 -7.14 -16.37 -22.18
CA GLY A 382 -7.68 -16.45 -23.54
C GLY A 382 -6.92 -15.57 -24.52
N TRP A 383 -7.09 -15.85 -25.81
CA TRP A 383 -6.38 -15.13 -26.87
C TRP A 383 -6.82 -13.67 -26.98
N LEU A 384 -5.86 -12.79 -27.24
CA LEU A 384 -6.10 -11.38 -27.52
C LEU A 384 -6.71 -11.21 -28.91
N LYS A 385 -7.80 -10.43 -28.96
CA LYS A 385 -8.55 -10.15 -30.20
C LYS A 385 -8.70 -8.66 -30.42
N VAL A 386 -8.78 -8.26 -31.68
CA VAL A 386 -9.00 -6.87 -32.12
C VAL A 386 -10.41 -6.75 -32.70
N SER A 387 -11.38 -7.05 -31.85
CA SER A 387 -12.78 -7.25 -32.25
C SER A 387 -13.77 -6.32 -31.53
N ALA A 388 -13.35 -5.58 -30.50
CA ALA A 388 -14.24 -4.74 -29.71
C ALA A 388 -14.57 -3.42 -30.43
N ALA A 389 -15.86 -3.12 -30.59
CA ALA A 389 -16.32 -1.86 -31.18
C ALA A 389 -16.36 -0.69 -30.16
N SER A 390 -16.54 -1.00 -28.88
CA SER A 390 -16.64 -0.04 -27.78
C SER A 390 -15.64 -0.39 -26.66
N GLU A 391 -15.43 0.56 -25.75
CA GLU A 391 -14.67 0.29 -24.53
C GLU A 391 -15.41 -0.70 -23.61
N SER A 392 -14.64 -1.48 -22.87
CA SER A 392 -15.09 -2.39 -21.80
C SER A 392 -13.95 -2.61 -20.81
N PRO A 393 -14.17 -3.22 -19.63
CA PRO A 393 -13.08 -3.60 -18.73
C PRO A 393 -12.01 -4.48 -19.39
N PHE A 394 -12.34 -5.21 -20.45
CA PHE A 394 -11.43 -6.12 -21.15
C PHE A 394 -10.65 -5.46 -22.29
N THR A 395 -10.97 -4.23 -22.68
CA THR A 395 -10.19 -3.42 -23.65
C THR A 395 -9.15 -2.54 -22.98
N ARG A 396 -9.03 -2.63 -21.65
CA ARG A 396 -8.18 -1.79 -20.82
C ARG A 396 -6.92 -2.55 -20.42
N PHE A 397 -5.78 -1.88 -20.51
CA PHE A 397 -4.47 -2.46 -20.21
C PHE A 397 -3.64 -1.50 -19.36
N ASN A 398 -2.77 -2.07 -18.53
CA ASN A 398 -1.79 -1.36 -17.72
C ASN A 398 -0.42 -1.54 -18.34
N LEU A 399 0.29 -0.44 -18.56
CA LEU A 399 1.66 -0.45 -19.06
C LEU A 399 2.63 -0.33 -17.89
N LEU A 400 3.67 -1.16 -17.90
CA LEU A 400 4.76 -1.08 -16.96
C LEU A 400 6.09 -1.30 -17.67
N ARG A 401 7.03 -0.38 -17.46
CA ARG A 401 8.44 -0.60 -17.82
C ARG A 401 9.18 -1.05 -16.58
N GLU A 402 9.50 -2.33 -16.51
CA GLU A 402 10.17 -2.91 -15.32
C GLU A 402 11.58 -2.37 -15.09
N SER A 403 12.25 -1.90 -16.15
CA SER A 403 13.56 -1.25 -16.05
C SER A 403 13.49 0.21 -15.59
N ASP A 404 12.31 0.81 -15.56
CA ASP A 404 12.12 2.17 -15.08
C ASP A 404 12.05 2.14 -13.55
N PRO A 405 12.96 2.84 -12.84
CA PRO A 405 12.86 2.93 -11.40
C PRO A 405 11.62 3.72 -10.96
N ASP A 406 11.08 4.62 -11.77
CA ASP A 406 9.84 5.36 -11.47
C ASP A 406 8.62 4.45 -11.70
N SER A 407 7.75 4.33 -10.69
CA SER A 407 6.53 3.52 -10.79
C SER A 407 5.43 4.18 -11.62
N ASN A 408 5.46 5.51 -11.74
CA ASN A 408 4.47 6.31 -12.45
C ASN A 408 5.15 7.40 -13.30
N PRO A 409 5.95 7.01 -14.30
CA PRO A 409 6.67 7.97 -15.12
C PRO A 409 5.69 8.85 -15.89
N SER A 410 5.97 10.15 -15.91
CA SER A 410 5.22 11.13 -16.72
C SER A 410 5.40 10.95 -18.23
N CYS A 411 6.40 10.17 -18.64
CA CYS A 411 6.76 9.95 -20.04
C CYS A 411 7.28 8.53 -20.25
N LEU A 412 6.51 7.69 -20.94
CA LEU A 412 7.00 6.45 -21.52
C LEU A 412 7.33 6.68 -23.00
N THR A 413 8.57 6.45 -23.41
CA THR A 413 9.01 6.46 -24.82
C THR A 413 8.91 5.06 -25.44
N SER A 414 9.30 4.88 -26.70
CA SER A 414 9.51 3.54 -27.27
C SER A 414 10.48 2.70 -26.42
N GLY A 415 10.25 1.39 -26.36
CA GLY A 415 11.15 0.43 -25.69
C GLY A 415 10.43 -0.79 -25.12
N VAL A 416 11.17 -1.59 -24.37
CA VAL A 416 10.65 -2.79 -23.68
C VAL A 416 9.53 -2.41 -22.73
N ILE A 417 8.46 -3.18 -22.75
CA ILE A 417 7.25 -2.94 -21.97
C ILE A 417 6.60 -4.25 -21.55
N ARG A 418 6.03 -4.24 -20.35
CA ARG A 418 5.11 -5.26 -19.87
C ARG A 418 3.68 -4.70 -19.98
N ILE A 419 2.79 -5.47 -20.59
CA ILE A 419 1.38 -5.09 -20.79
C ILE A 419 0.51 -6.10 -20.07
N GLU A 420 -0.40 -5.61 -19.24
CA GLU A 420 -1.31 -6.42 -18.43
C GLU A 420 -2.75 -6.00 -18.70
N PRO A 421 -3.72 -6.91 -18.89
CA PRO A 421 -5.14 -6.54 -18.90
C PRO A 421 -5.55 -5.97 -17.53
N ALA A 422 -6.20 -4.81 -17.51
CA ALA A 422 -6.58 -4.14 -16.27
C ALA A 422 -7.57 -4.96 -15.42
N ASN A 423 -8.35 -5.85 -16.05
CA ASN A 423 -9.29 -6.74 -15.35
C ASN A 423 -8.66 -8.08 -14.91
N TYR A 424 -7.41 -8.37 -15.29
CA TYR A 424 -6.71 -9.62 -14.95
C TYR A 424 -5.31 -9.32 -14.41
N PHE A 425 -5.24 -9.02 -13.12
CA PHE A 425 -3.98 -8.75 -12.45
C PHE A 425 -3.05 -9.95 -12.47
N ASN A 426 -1.76 -9.65 -12.65
CA ASN A 426 -0.70 -10.63 -12.74
C ASN A 426 -0.81 -11.55 -13.98
N TYR A 427 -1.51 -11.13 -15.03
CA TYR A 427 -1.50 -11.76 -16.35
C TYR A 427 -0.90 -10.84 -17.39
N PHE A 428 0.17 -11.25 -18.05
CA PHE A 428 0.93 -10.36 -18.92
C PHE A 428 0.90 -10.85 -20.37
N TRP A 429 0.92 -9.93 -21.32
CA TRP A 429 0.95 -10.25 -22.74
C TRP A 429 2.16 -11.15 -23.05
N ASN A 430 1.87 -12.30 -23.60
CA ASN A 430 2.83 -13.29 -24.06
C ASN A 430 2.29 -13.95 -25.34
N TRP A 431 3.11 -14.73 -26.02
CA TRP A 431 2.72 -15.39 -27.27
C TRP A 431 2.99 -16.88 -27.20
N TRP A 432 2.19 -17.65 -27.94
CA TRP A 432 2.23 -19.11 -27.86
C TRP A 432 3.05 -19.74 -28.98
N LEU A 433 3.88 -20.73 -28.64
CA LEU A 433 4.55 -21.58 -29.61
C LEU A 433 4.63 -23.03 -29.11
N GLY A 434 3.57 -23.79 -29.34
CA GLY A 434 3.46 -25.17 -28.86
C GLY A 434 2.71 -26.13 -29.78
N GLY A 435 2.42 -25.71 -31.02
CA GLY A 435 1.70 -26.51 -32.02
C GLY A 435 0.24 -26.08 -32.22
N GLY A 436 -0.34 -26.51 -33.34
CA GLY A 436 -1.72 -26.17 -33.73
C GLY A 436 -1.86 -24.79 -34.41
N GLY A 437 -3.10 -24.34 -34.59
CA GLY A 437 -3.42 -23.11 -35.35
C GLY A 437 -3.08 -21.79 -34.64
N GLY A 438 -2.89 -21.82 -33.32
CA GLY A 438 -2.63 -20.63 -32.49
C GLY A 438 -1.16 -20.26 -32.33
N ASN A 439 -0.26 -20.87 -33.09
CA ASN A 439 1.16 -20.53 -33.04
C ASN A 439 1.34 -19.03 -33.36
N TYR A 440 2.11 -18.34 -32.53
CA TYR A 440 2.39 -16.91 -32.57
C TYR A 440 1.21 -15.99 -32.21
N ALA A 441 0.06 -16.53 -31.83
CA ALA A 441 -1.03 -15.74 -31.28
C ALA A 441 -0.67 -15.23 -29.87
N TYR A 442 -1.10 -14.01 -29.56
CA TYR A 442 -0.93 -13.40 -28.25
C TYR A 442 -2.06 -13.74 -27.29
N TYR A 443 -1.71 -13.93 -26.02
CA TYR A 443 -2.62 -14.15 -24.91
C TYR A 443 -1.99 -13.63 -23.61
N PRO A 444 -2.78 -13.26 -22.59
CA PRO A 444 -2.24 -12.97 -21.28
C PRO A 444 -1.84 -14.28 -20.57
N LYS A 445 -0.64 -14.33 -19.99
CA LYS A 445 -0.14 -15.50 -19.27
C LYS A 445 0.16 -15.13 -17.83
N SER A 446 -0.31 -15.98 -16.90
CA SER A 446 -0.16 -15.75 -15.46
C SER A 446 1.31 -15.67 -15.07
N ASN A 447 1.69 -14.57 -14.41
CA ASN A 447 3.02 -14.28 -13.87
C ASN A 447 4.17 -14.42 -14.88
N ASP A 448 3.89 -14.31 -16.18
CA ASP A 448 4.87 -14.58 -17.22
C ASP A 448 4.54 -13.77 -18.48
N GLY A 449 5.12 -12.57 -18.57
CA GLY A 449 5.06 -11.74 -19.77
C GLY A 449 6.21 -12.04 -20.71
N SER A 450 6.10 -11.59 -21.96
CA SER A 450 7.24 -11.66 -22.86
C SER A 450 8.38 -10.74 -22.40
N ASP A 451 9.59 -11.31 -22.30
CA ASP A 451 10.81 -10.59 -21.92
C ASP A 451 11.27 -9.53 -22.95
N ARG A 452 10.72 -9.57 -24.18
CA ARG A 452 11.21 -8.79 -25.33
C ARG A 452 10.10 -8.04 -26.07
N LEU A 453 8.90 -7.99 -25.50
CA LEU A 453 7.83 -7.15 -26.02
C LEU A 453 8.24 -5.68 -25.93
N GLU A 454 8.22 -4.99 -27.06
CA GLU A 454 8.48 -3.56 -27.17
C GLU A 454 7.24 -2.84 -27.71
N ILE A 455 6.91 -1.70 -27.10
CA ILE A 455 6.02 -0.70 -27.69
C ILE A 455 6.85 0.33 -28.44
N LEU A 456 6.44 0.66 -29.66
CA LEU A 456 7.06 1.65 -30.52
C LEU A 456 6.11 2.82 -30.70
N ASN A 457 6.51 4.00 -30.23
CA ASN A 457 5.85 5.24 -30.58
C ASN A 457 6.30 5.69 -31.98
N LEU A 458 5.40 5.61 -32.96
CA LEU A 458 5.68 5.95 -34.36
C LEU A 458 5.70 7.46 -34.60
N ASP A 459 5.16 8.24 -33.66
CA ASP A 459 5.18 9.70 -33.68
C ASP A 459 6.42 10.29 -32.97
N GLY A 460 7.17 9.44 -32.25
CA GLY A 460 8.33 9.83 -31.46
C GLY A 460 7.98 10.50 -30.13
N GLY A 461 8.99 10.64 -29.26
CA GLY A 461 8.79 11.23 -27.94
C GLY A 461 7.98 10.35 -26.97
N CYS A 462 7.33 11.00 -26.01
CA CYS A 462 6.50 10.34 -25.01
C CYS A 462 5.20 9.82 -25.63
N LEU A 463 4.72 8.68 -25.15
CA LEU A 463 3.38 8.18 -25.42
C LEU A 463 2.36 9.16 -24.85
N GLN A 464 1.46 9.61 -25.71
CA GLN A 464 0.37 10.53 -25.44
C GLN A 464 -0.94 9.93 -25.95
N ASP A 465 -2.07 10.46 -25.48
CA ASP A 465 -3.37 10.13 -26.07
C ASP A 465 -3.38 10.43 -27.57
N GLY A 466 -3.86 9.49 -28.37
CA GLY A 466 -3.85 9.57 -29.83
C GLY A 466 -2.54 9.13 -30.51
N SER A 467 -1.50 8.77 -29.75
CA SER A 467 -0.23 8.32 -30.35
C SER A 467 -0.42 7.09 -31.24
N ARG A 468 0.22 7.09 -32.41
CA ARG A 468 0.33 5.92 -33.28
C ARG A 468 1.42 5.01 -32.74
N VAL A 469 1.04 3.80 -32.35
CA VAL A 469 1.94 2.81 -31.79
C VAL A 469 1.95 1.52 -32.60
N ALA A 470 3.09 0.84 -32.58
CA ALA A 470 3.21 -0.54 -33.03
C ALA A 470 3.84 -1.37 -31.90
N PHE A 471 3.62 -2.68 -31.93
CA PHE A 471 4.31 -3.60 -31.03
C PHE A 471 5.22 -4.51 -31.84
N LYS A 472 6.38 -4.84 -31.29
CA LYS A 472 7.24 -5.90 -31.82
C LYS A 472 7.72 -6.79 -30.68
N ASP A 473 8.08 -8.00 -31.02
CA ASP A 473 8.63 -8.97 -30.07
C ASP A 473 9.59 -9.91 -30.78
N TYR A 474 10.38 -10.64 -29.99
CA TYR A 474 11.41 -11.53 -30.47
C TYR A 474 10.90 -12.95 -30.61
N ASP A 475 10.80 -13.40 -31.84
CA ASP A 475 10.50 -14.78 -32.18
C ASP A 475 11.72 -15.66 -31.88
N THR A 476 11.56 -16.53 -30.89
CA THR A 476 12.64 -17.41 -30.40
C THR A 476 12.96 -18.56 -31.34
N PHE A 477 12.02 -18.99 -32.19
CA PHE A 477 12.24 -20.07 -33.14
C PHE A 477 13.03 -19.60 -34.35
N TRP A 478 12.60 -18.50 -34.96
CA TRP A 478 13.30 -17.93 -36.11
C TRP A 478 14.40 -16.92 -35.75
N ARG A 479 14.55 -16.59 -34.46
CA ARG A 479 15.61 -15.72 -33.90
C ARG A 479 15.64 -14.31 -34.50
N LYS A 480 14.48 -13.69 -34.65
CA LYS A 480 14.31 -12.34 -35.23
C LYS A 480 13.13 -11.61 -34.62
N TYR A 481 13.11 -10.29 -34.76
CA TYR A 481 11.94 -9.50 -34.39
C TYR A 481 10.86 -9.57 -35.45
N HIS A 482 9.61 -9.64 -35.00
CA HIS A 482 8.42 -9.43 -35.81
C HIS A 482 7.50 -8.42 -35.15
N TYR A 483 6.65 -7.78 -35.95
CA TYR A 483 5.60 -6.89 -35.50
C TYR A 483 4.32 -7.67 -35.21
N LEU A 484 3.60 -7.22 -34.20
CA LEU A 484 2.26 -7.71 -33.90
C LEU A 484 1.29 -7.19 -34.96
N THR A 485 0.46 -8.08 -35.49
CA THR A 485 -0.52 -7.77 -36.53
C THR A 485 -1.92 -8.20 -36.14
N VAL A 486 -2.93 -7.46 -36.59
CA VAL A 486 -4.31 -7.91 -36.63
C VAL A 486 -4.47 -8.92 -37.76
N TRP A 487 -4.57 -10.20 -37.42
CA TRP A 487 -4.63 -11.29 -38.39
C TRP A 487 -5.83 -11.16 -39.33
N ASP A 488 -5.62 -11.44 -40.62
CA ASP A 488 -6.61 -11.30 -41.70
C ASP A 488 -6.79 -12.62 -42.44
N GLY A 489 -7.48 -13.58 -41.82
CA GLY A 489 -7.76 -14.84 -42.50
C GLY A 489 -8.18 -16.00 -41.62
N GLY A 490 -9.07 -16.82 -42.19
CA GLY A 490 -9.52 -18.09 -41.59
C GLY A 490 -10.19 -17.91 -40.23
N SER A 491 -10.15 -18.97 -39.42
CA SER A 491 -10.74 -19.01 -38.07
C SER A 491 -10.04 -18.10 -37.05
N TRP A 492 -8.87 -17.56 -37.40
CA TRP A 492 -8.05 -16.69 -36.55
C TRP A 492 -8.17 -15.21 -36.93
N ASN A 493 -9.13 -14.86 -37.78
CA ASN A 493 -9.39 -13.48 -38.15
C ASN A 493 -9.57 -12.59 -36.91
N GLU A 494 -8.94 -11.42 -36.92
CA GLU A 494 -8.92 -10.43 -35.84
C GLU A 494 -8.12 -10.80 -34.58
N TYR A 495 -7.45 -11.96 -34.54
CA TYR A 495 -6.54 -12.27 -33.43
C TYR A 495 -5.22 -11.50 -33.57
N LEU A 496 -4.56 -11.21 -32.44
CA LEU A 496 -3.27 -10.52 -32.41
C LEU A 496 -2.12 -11.52 -32.56
N TYR A 497 -1.25 -11.35 -33.57
CA TYR A 497 -0.21 -12.32 -33.94
C TYR A 497 1.19 -11.72 -34.07
N LEU A 498 2.22 -12.42 -33.60
CA LEU A 498 3.63 -12.11 -33.85
C LEU A 498 4.08 -12.64 -35.23
N TRP A 499 3.99 -11.86 -36.30
CA TRP A 499 4.23 -12.43 -37.64
C TRP A 499 4.87 -11.50 -38.68
N MET A 500 4.61 -10.19 -38.61
CA MET A 500 4.92 -9.30 -39.73
C MET A 500 6.34 -8.75 -39.68
N LYS A 501 6.94 -8.50 -40.84
CA LYS A 501 8.31 -7.97 -40.97
C LYS A 501 8.37 -6.45 -41.11
N SER A 502 7.23 -5.81 -41.32
CA SER A 502 7.08 -4.37 -41.56
C SER A 502 5.80 -3.88 -40.92
N ILE A 503 5.74 -2.59 -40.60
CA ILE A 503 4.57 -1.92 -40.03
C ILE A 503 3.69 -1.41 -41.19
N GLY A 504 2.42 -1.81 -41.20
CA GLY A 504 1.34 -1.20 -41.99
C GLY A 504 0.12 -0.89 -41.10
N ASN A 505 -1.04 -0.69 -41.72
CA ASN A 505 -2.26 -0.32 -40.99
C ASN A 505 -2.72 -1.40 -39.99
N ARG A 506 -2.42 -2.68 -40.24
CA ARG A 506 -2.78 -3.80 -39.35
C ARG A 506 -1.81 -3.98 -38.19
N GLU A 507 -0.62 -3.38 -38.26
CA GLU A 507 0.39 -3.39 -37.20
C GLU A 507 0.41 -2.07 -36.41
N THR A 508 -0.42 -1.11 -36.82
CA THR A 508 -0.53 0.22 -36.20
C THR A 508 -1.81 0.34 -35.37
N PHE A 509 -1.67 0.85 -34.16
CA PHE A 509 -2.75 1.09 -33.20
C PHE A 509 -2.71 2.53 -32.72
N ILE A 510 -3.87 3.12 -32.45
CA ILE A 510 -3.99 4.40 -31.76
C ILE A 510 -4.09 4.10 -30.26
N LEU A 511 -3.14 4.62 -29.48
CA LEU A 511 -3.16 4.57 -28.03
C LEU A 511 -4.18 5.58 -27.49
N HIS A 512 -5.05 5.13 -26.60
CA HIS A 512 -5.91 6.00 -25.82
C HIS A 512 -5.52 5.92 -24.34
N LEU A 513 -5.24 7.06 -23.73
CA LEU A 513 -4.93 7.15 -22.30
C LEU A 513 -6.22 7.24 -21.46
N ASP A 514 -6.13 6.89 -20.18
CA ASP A 514 -7.26 6.99 -19.26
C ASP A 514 -7.50 8.44 -18.80
N SER A 515 -8.56 9.05 -19.34
CA SER A 515 -8.99 10.39 -18.99
C SER A 515 -9.79 10.47 -17.69
N GLU A 516 -10.25 9.34 -17.12
CA GLU A 516 -11.10 9.36 -15.93
C GLU A 516 -10.35 9.88 -14.71
N PRO A 517 -10.85 10.89 -13.96
CA PRO A 517 -10.14 11.39 -12.80
C PRO A 517 -9.98 10.28 -11.72
N PRO A 518 -8.95 10.37 -10.85
CA PRO A 518 -8.85 9.45 -9.73
C PRO A 518 -10.12 9.52 -8.88
N LYS A 519 -10.51 8.38 -8.28
CA LYS A 519 -11.65 8.33 -7.35
C LYS A 519 -11.45 9.40 -6.27
N ASN A 520 -12.41 10.30 -6.15
CA ASN A 520 -12.36 11.43 -5.21
C ASN A 520 -13.40 11.22 -4.10
N TRP A 521 -12.99 11.45 -2.86
CA TRP A 521 -13.82 11.34 -1.65
C TRP A 521 -13.72 12.59 -0.78
N ALA A 522 -13.30 13.73 -1.34
CA ALA A 522 -13.25 15.02 -0.62
C ALA A 522 -14.61 15.36 0.01
N ALA A 523 -15.71 15.13 -0.73
CA ALA A 523 -17.07 15.38 -0.25
C ALA A 523 -17.53 14.42 0.86
N ASP A 524 -16.87 13.27 1.01
CA ASP A 524 -17.19 12.29 2.05
C ASP A 524 -16.49 12.62 3.37
N LEU A 525 -15.48 13.49 3.36
CA LEU A 525 -14.73 13.89 4.54
C LEU A 525 -15.43 15.02 5.31
N ILE A 526 -15.25 15.03 6.64
CA ILE A 526 -15.64 16.14 7.51
C ILE A 526 -14.41 16.99 7.81
N TYR A 527 -14.53 18.31 7.60
CA TYR A 527 -13.50 19.32 7.84
C TYR A 527 -13.87 20.18 9.06
N GLU A 528 -12.88 20.90 9.62
CA GLU A 528 -13.10 21.87 10.70
C GLU A 528 -14.03 23.03 10.30
#